data_AF-A0A915BJP9-F1
#
_entry.id   AF-A0A915BJP9-F1
#
_cell.length_a   1.000
_cell.length_b   1.000
_cell.length_c   1.000
_cell.angle_alpha   90.00
_cell.angle_beta   90.00
_cell.angle_gamma   90.00
#
_symmetry.space_group_name_H-M   'P 1'
#
loop_
_entity.id
_entity.type
_entity.pdbx_description
1 polymer ?
#
loop_
_entity_poly.entity_id
_entity_poly.type
_entity_poly.pdbx_seq_one_letter_code
_entity_poly.pdbx_strand_id
1 'polypeptide(L)'
;MFEVLKLFSEGTLGDYRTFVSKHPNFVRDKLHVDEAVLIKKIRLLTLMSMAEKSNVIPLKDLAKEVDIPEEEELEEFIIEAVQINAITGKINEMKRELSVSSLQHRSFGRPQWELLQKKLIALIANIRDSHESIRSVRPTEEIA
;
A
#
# COMPACT_ATOMS: atom_id res chain seq x y z
N MET A 1 -3.16 17.11 -18.91
CA MET A 1 -1.91 16.40 -18.55
C MET A 1 -1.70 16.41 -17.04
N PHE A 2 -1.59 17.60 -16.43
CA PHE A 2 -1.39 17.73 -14.98
C PHE A 2 -2.49 17.04 -14.14
N GLU A 3 -3.76 17.20 -14.52
CA GLU A 3 -4.88 16.57 -13.80
C GLU A 3 -4.81 15.04 -13.80
N VAL A 4 -4.41 14.43 -14.92
CA VAL A 4 -4.21 12.97 -15.00
C VAL A 4 -3.06 12.53 -14.13
N LEU A 5 -1.92 13.22 -14.17
CA LEU A 5 -0.78 12.86 -13.32
C LEU A 5 -1.13 13.01 -11.83
N LYS A 6 -1.90 14.04 -11.48
CA LYS A 6 -2.41 14.23 -10.12
C LYS A 6 -3.36 13.10 -9.72
N LEU A 7 -4.26 12.69 -10.61
CA LEU A 7 -5.13 11.54 -10.43
C LEU A 7 -4.33 10.24 -10.23
N PHE A 8 -3.25 10.04 -10.98
CA PHE A 8 -2.35 8.89 -10.81
C PHE A 8 -1.52 8.99 -9.53
N SER A 9 -1.35 10.16 -8.93
CA SER A 9 -0.69 10.32 -7.64
C SER A 9 -1.64 10.13 -6.45
N GLU A 10 -2.88 10.63 -6.54
CA GLU A 10 -3.77 10.79 -5.38
C GLU A 10 -5.15 10.14 -5.55
N GLY A 11 -5.59 9.90 -6.78
CA GLY A 11 -6.96 9.49 -7.11
C GLY A 11 -7.20 7.98 -7.10
N THR A 12 -8.48 7.60 -7.10
CA THR A 12 -8.92 6.20 -7.16
C THR A 12 -9.36 5.79 -8.56
N LEU A 13 -9.71 4.52 -8.71
CA LEU A 13 -10.28 3.97 -9.94
C LEU A 13 -11.62 4.64 -10.32
N GLY A 14 -12.43 5.05 -9.35
CA GLY A 14 -13.67 5.80 -9.58
C GLY A 14 -13.42 7.19 -10.19
N ASP A 15 -12.39 7.88 -9.71
CA ASP A 15 -11.99 9.18 -10.24
C ASP A 15 -11.47 9.04 -11.68
N TYR A 16 -10.75 7.94 -12.00
CA TYR A 16 -10.29 7.65 -13.35
C TYR A 16 -11.44 7.44 -14.34
N ARG A 17 -12.49 6.68 -13.98
CA ARG A 17 -13.67 6.53 -14.86
C ARG A 17 -14.38 7.85 -15.12
N THR A 18 -14.48 8.68 -14.08
CA THR A 18 -15.08 10.02 -14.22
C THR A 18 -14.25 10.90 -15.15
N PHE A 19 -12.91 10.80 -15.07
CA PHE A 19 -12.00 11.51 -15.96
C PHE A 19 -12.12 11.03 -17.42
N VAL A 20 -12.14 9.72 -17.66
CA VAL A 20 -12.31 9.13 -19.00
C VAL A 20 -13.65 9.52 -19.60
N SER A 21 -14.73 9.52 -18.81
CA SER A 21 -16.06 9.93 -19.28
C SER A 21 -16.12 11.41 -19.70
N LYS A 22 -15.36 12.27 -19.02
CA LYS A 22 -15.26 13.70 -19.35
C LYS A 22 -14.32 13.97 -20.54
N HIS A 23 -13.31 13.13 -20.73
CA HIS A 23 -12.26 13.31 -21.73
C HIS A 23 -11.92 12.02 -22.50
N PRO A 24 -12.85 11.45 -23.28
CA PRO A 24 -12.67 10.16 -23.95
C PRO A 24 -11.51 10.16 -24.96
N ASN A 25 -11.28 11.29 -25.65
CA ASN A 25 -10.21 11.40 -26.64
C ASN A 25 -8.85 11.73 -26.04
N PHE A 26 -8.77 12.11 -24.76
CA PHE A 26 -7.51 12.52 -24.15
C PHE A 26 -6.50 11.37 -24.04
N VAL A 27 -6.97 10.17 -23.71
CA VAL A 27 -6.11 8.98 -23.61
C VAL A 27 -5.51 8.63 -24.98
N ARG A 28 -6.33 8.68 -26.03
CA ARG A 28 -5.95 8.31 -27.40
C ARG A 28 -5.07 9.34 -28.09
N ASP A 29 -5.39 10.64 -27.94
CA ASP A 29 -4.72 11.73 -28.67
C ASP A 29 -3.51 12.31 -27.94
N LYS A 30 -3.43 12.20 -26.60
CA LYS A 30 -2.35 12.83 -25.81
C LYS A 30 -1.41 11.82 -25.15
N LEU A 31 -1.93 10.68 -24.66
CA LEU A 31 -1.09 9.68 -24.01
C LEU A 31 -0.52 8.67 -25.01
N HIS A 32 -1.25 8.31 -26.07
CA HIS A 32 -0.88 7.22 -26.98
C HIS A 32 -0.58 5.90 -26.25
N VAL A 33 -1.27 5.66 -25.12
CA VAL A 33 -1.15 4.45 -24.31
C VAL A 33 -2.45 3.67 -24.38
N ASP A 34 -2.35 2.34 -24.35
CA ASP A 34 -3.51 1.45 -24.26
C ASP A 34 -4.29 1.70 -22.96
N GLU A 35 -5.60 1.88 -23.09
CA GLU A 35 -6.50 2.10 -21.97
C GLU A 35 -6.47 0.92 -20.97
N ALA A 36 -6.30 -0.32 -21.45
CA ALA A 36 -6.21 -1.50 -20.60
C ALA A 36 -5.00 -1.45 -19.66
N VAL A 37 -3.85 -0.92 -20.14
CA VAL A 37 -2.64 -0.77 -19.32
C VAL A 37 -2.84 0.28 -18.24
N LEU A 38 -3.51 1.40 -18.57
CA LEU A 38 -3.82 2.45 -17.61
C LEU A 38 -4.81 1.97 -16.54
N ILE A 39 -5.81 1.19 -16.92
CA ILE A 39 -6.76 0.57 -15.99
C ILE A 39 -6.03 -0.41 -15.05
N LYS A 40 -5.17 -1.29 -15.59
CA LYS A 40 -4.38 -2.20 -14.75
C LYS A 40 -3.50 -1.43 -13.77
N LYS A 41 -2.89 -0.33 -14.21
CA LYS A 41 -2.06 0.52 -13.35
C LYS A 41 -2.88 1.22 -12.26
N ILE A 42 -4.04 1.79 -12.58
CA ILE A 42 -4.86 2.50 -11.58
C ILE A 42 -5.46 1.52 -10.56
N ARG A 43 -5.82 0.30 -10.97
CA ARG A 43 -6.20 -0.80 -10.08
C ARG A 43 -5.13 -1.08 -9.03
N LEU A 44 -3.88 -1.26 -9.47
CA LEU A 44 -2.75 -1.50 -8.57
C LEU A 44 -2.53 -0.34 -7.59
N LEU A 45 -2.57 0.90 -8.09
CA LEU A 45 -2.38 2.09 -7.25
C LEU A 45 -3.52 2.27 -6.24
N THR A 46 -4.73 1.86 -6.60
CA THR A 46 -5.89 1.87 -5.70
C THR A 46 -5.71 0.84 -4.59
N LEU A 47 -5.28 -0.38 -4.91
CA LEU A 47 -4.90 -1.41 -3.92
C LEU A 47 -3.83 -0.90 -2.95
N MET A 48 -2.75 -0.29 -3.45
CA MET A 48 -1.71 0.31 -2.60
C MET A 48 -2.27 1.39 -1.66
N SER A 49 -3.18 2.23 -2.16
CA SER A 49 -3.80 3.30 -1.37
C SER A 49 -4.74 2.76 -0.28
N MET A 50 -5.41 1.62 -0.54
CA MET A 50 -6.20 0.93 0.48
C MET A 50 -5.29 0.29 1.55
N ALA A 51 -4.19 -0.34 1.12
CA ALA A 51 -3.19 -0.93 2.00
C ALA A 51 -2.50 0.10 2.91
N GLU A 52 -2.33 1.35 2.45
CA GLU A 52 -1.77 2.42 3.28
C GLU A 52 -2.71 2.82 4.43
N LYS A 53 -4.03 2.69 4.25
CA LYS A 53 -5.04 3.04 5.25
C LYS A 53 -5.28 1.91 6.26
N SER A 54 -5.28 0.66 5.78
CA SER A 54 -5.52 -0.51 6.62
C SER A 54 -4.61 -1.67 6.24
N ASN A 55 -3.96 -2.25 7.24
CA ASN A 55 -3.16 -3.47 7.07
C ASN A 55 -4.03 -4.72 6.89
N VAL A 56 -5.32 -4.66 7.21
CA VAL A 56 -6.27 -5.77 7.00
C VAL A 56 -7.40 -5.26 6.12
N ILE A 57 -7.53 -5.83 4.92
CA ILE A 57 -8.49 -5.39 3.91
C ILE A 57 -9.45 -6.54 3.61
N PRO A 58 -10.76 -6.39 3.84
CA PRO A 58 -11.75 -7.37 3.41
C PRO A 58 -11.74 -7.51 1.87
N LEU A 59 -11.75 -8.74 1.37
CA LEU A 59 -11.73 -9.01 -0.09
C LEU A 59 -12.95 -8.38 -0.79
N LYS A 60 -14.08 -8.29 -0.09
CA LYS A 60 -15.30 -7.63 -0.59
C LYS A 60 -15.14 -6.15 -0.86
N ASP A 61 -14.43 -5.44 0.01
CA ASP A 61 -14.20 -4.01 -0.16
C ASP A 61 -13.15 -3.79 -1.25
N LEU A 62 -12.15 -4.66 -1.32
CA LEU A 62 -11.14 -4.62 -2.38
C LEU A 62 -11.75 -4.88 -3.77
N ALA A 63 -12.60 -5.89 -3.90
CA ALA A 63 -13.30 -6.24 -5.13
C ALA A 63 -14.12 -5.06 -5.69
N LYS A 64 -14.84 -4.36 -4.80
CA LYS A 64 -15.63 -3.17 -5.17
C LYS A 64 -14.76 -2.02 -5.63
N GLU A 65 -13.65 -1.75 -4.94
CA GLU A 65 -12.82 -0.58 -5.24
C GLU A 65 -11.98 -0.78 -6.51
N VAL A 66 -11.55 -2.02 -6.77
CA VAL A 66 -10.74 -2.40 -7.95
C VAL A 66 -11.63 -2.76 -9.16
N ASP A 67 -12.94 -2.96 -8.92
CA ASP A 67 -13.94 -3.43 -9.88
C ASP A 67 -13.50 -4.72 -10.58
N ILE A 68 -13.22 -5.72 -9.76
CA ILE A 68 -12.93 -7.11 -10.15
C ILE A 68 -13.84 -8.00 -9.29
N PRO A 69 -14.52 -9.00 -9.87
CA PRO A 69 -15.34 -9.93 -9.11
C PRO A 69 -14.56 -10.64 -8.00
N GLU A 70 -15.26 -11.00 -6.92
CA GLU A 70 -14.73 -11.64 -5.69
C GLU A 70 -14.28 -13.11 -5.87
N GLU A 71 -13.82 -13.45 -7.07
CA GLU A 71 -13.52 -14.80 -7.55
C GLU A 71 -12.00 -14.95 -7.83
N GLU A 72 -11.61 -15.97 -8.59
CA GLU A 72 -10.22 -16.31 -8.92
C GLU A 72 -9.44 -15.12 -9.52
N GLU A 73 -10.11 -14.26 -10.29
CA GLU A 73 -9.52 -13.06 -10.89
C GLU A 73 -8.97 -12.05 -9.85
N LEU A 74 -9.61 -11.93 -8.68
CA LEU A 74 -9.13 -11.02 -7.63
C LEU A 74 -7.87 -11.58 -6.96
N GLU A 75 -7.83 -12.88 -6.74
CA GLU A 75 -6.66 -13.56 -6.18
C GLU A 75 -5.47 -13.48 -7.14
N GLU A 76 -5.69 -13.73 -8.44
CA GLU A 76 -4.66 -13.55 -9.46
C GLU A 76 -4.11 -12.11 -9.47
N PHE A 77 -5.00 -11.12 -9.40
CA PHE A 77 -4.59 -9.71 -9.32
C PHE A 77 -3.75 -9.40 -8.06
N ILE A 78 -4.13 -9.95 -6.91
CA ILE A 78 -3.35 -9.79 -5.67
C ILE A 78 -1.98 -10.47 -5.82
N ILE A 79 -1.92 -11.66 -6.42
CA ILE A 79 -0.67 -12.38 -6.67
C ILE A 79 0.25 -11.57 -7.59
N GLU A 80 -0.28 -11.01 -8.68
CA GLU A 80 0.48 -10.13 -9.57
C GLU A 80 1.04 -8.91 -8.80
N ALA A 81 0.23 -8.29 -7.94
CA ALA A 81 0.66 -7.16 -7.12
C ALA A 81 1.79 -7.54 -6.16
N VAL A 82 1.74 -8.75 -5.60
CA VAL A 82 2.83 -9.28 -4.75
C VAL A 82 4.08 -9.56 -5.58
N GLN A 83 3.95 -10.14 -6.78
CA GLN A 83 5.07 -10.46 -7.67
C GLN A 83 5.88 -9.23 -8.09
N ILE A 84 5.21 -8.11 -8.36
CA ILE A 84 5.88 -6.84 -8.70
C ILE A 84 6.38 -6.07 -7.46
N ASN A 85 6.28 -6.65 -6.26
CA ASN A 85 6.63 -6.05 -4.98
C ASN A 85 5.86 -4.77 -4.64
N ALA A 86 4.66 -4.59 -5.20
CA ALA A 86 3.79 -3.47 -4.86
C ALA A 86 3.32 -3.57 -3.40
N ILE A 87 2.96 -4.78 -3.00
CA ILE A 87 2.56 -5.14 -1.64
C ILE A 87 3.19 -6.47 -1.24
N THR A 88 3.33 -6.70 0.05
CA THR A 88 3.67 -8.00 0.61
C THR A 88 2.63 -8.32 1.66
N GLY A 89 2.01 -9.48 1.56
CA GLY A 89 0.92 -9.87 2.45
C GLY A 89 0.55 -11.33 2.32
N LYS A 90 -0.45 -11.73 3.09
CA LYS A 90 -1.03 -13.07 3.09
C LYS A 90 -2.54 -12.95 2.94
N ILE A 91 -3.13 -13.80 2.12
CA ILE A 91 -4.58 -13.91 1.99
C ILE A 91 -5.07 -14.90 3.04
N ASN A 92 -6.16 -14.54 3.73
CA ASN A 92 -6.87 -15.39 4.65
C ASN A 92 -8.22 -15.77 4.05
N GLU A 93 -8.26 -16.91 3.38
CA GLU A 93 -9.47 -17.41 2.71
C GLU A 93 -10.64 -17.64 3.67
N MET A 94 -10.39 -18.15 4.87
CA MET A 94 -11.46 -18.43 5.83
C MET A 94 -12.18 -17.17 6.30
N LYS A 95 -11.44 -16.05 6.45
CA LYS A 95 -12.01 -14.76 6.84
C LYS A 95 -12.34 -13.85 5.67
N ARG A 96 -11.95 -14.23 4.44
CA ARG A 96 -12.05 -13.40 3.22
C ARG A 96 -11.35 -12.04 3.41
N GLU A 97 -10.11 -12.07 3.89
CA GLU A 97 -9.32 -10.87 4.23
C GLU A 97 -7.89 -10.95 3.69
N LEU A 98 -7.37 -9.85 3.15
CA LEU A 98 -5.96 -9.64 2.81
C LEU A 98 -5.23 -8.98 3.98
N SER A 99 -4.25 -9.67 4.55
CA SER A 99 -3.34 -9.13 5.58
C SER A 99 -2.05 -8.61 4.93
N VAL A 100 -1.88 -7.29 4.91
CA VAL A 100 -0.71 -6.61 4.36
C VAL A 100 0.37 -6.46 5.44
N SER A 101 1.58 -6.92 5.13
CA SER A 101 2.77 -6.80 5.97
C SER A 101 3.65 -5.61 5.59
N SER A 102 3.78 -5.34 4.29
CA SER A 102 4.59 -4.25 3.75
C SER A 102 3.96 -3.74 2.45
N LEU A 103 4.17 -2.48 2.13
CA LEU A 103 3.68 -1.85 0.91
C LEU A 103 4.66 -0.79 0.40
N GLN A 104 4.72 -0.65 -0.92
CA GLN A 104 5.36 0.49 -1.55
C GLN A 104 4.40 1.67 -1.54
N HIS A 105 4.82 2.78 -0.92
CA HIS A 105 4.01 3.97 -0.82
C HIS A 105 3.89 4.63 -2.20
N ARG A 106 2.65 4.99 -2.58
CA ARG A 106 2.36 5.68 -3.84
C ARG A 106 2.99 7.06 -3.90
N SER A 107 3.07 7.75 -2.76
CA SER A 107 3.83 8.98 -2.59
C SER A 107 4.51 8.97 -1.22
N PHE A 108 5.74 9.49 -1.16
CA PHE A 108 6.49 9.60 0.09
C PHE A 108 6.88 11.06 0.30
N GLY A 109 6.22 11.71 1.24
CA GLY A 109 6.41 13.12 1.55
C GLY A 109 6.74 13.36 3.01
N ARG A 110 6.55 14.61 3.42
CA ARG A 110 6.76 15.07 4.79
C ARG A 110 5.99 14.28 5.85
N PRO A 111 4.69 13.94 5.69
CA PRO A 111 3.98 13.20 6.75
C PRO A 111 4.56 11.80 6.96
N GLN A 112 5.03 11.14 5.90
CA GLN A 112 5.71 9.84 6.01
C GLN A 112 7.08 9.98 6.71
N TRP A 113 7.84 11.04 6.42
CA TRP A 113 9.08 11.34 7.14
C TRP A 113 8.85 11.59 8.64
N GLU A 114 7.82 12.34 9.00
CA GLU A 114 7.48 12.62 10.40
C GLU A 114 7.05 11.34 11.13
N LEU A 115 6.28 10.46 10.47
CA LEU A 115 5.92 9.15 11.00
C LEU A 115 7.16 8.26 11.21
N LEU A 116 8.07 8.25 10.24
CA LEU A 116 9.32 7.49 10.32
C LEU A 116 10.20 7.99 11.47
N GLN A 117 10.35 9.31 11.60
CA GLN A 117 11.10 9.93 12.69
C GLN A 117 10.52 9.52 14.06
N LYS A 118 9.19 9.58 14.24
CA LYS A 118 8.53 9.14 15.47
C LYS A 118 8.81 7.67 15.78
N LYS A 119 8.72 6.79 14.78
CA LYS A 119 9.03 5.36 14.93
C LYS A 119 10.49 5.13 15.32
N LEU A 120 11.43 5.83 14.70
CA LEU A 120 12.87 5.72 15.01
C LEU A 120 13.17 6.17 16.44
N ILE A 121 12.61 7.30 16.88
CA ILE A 121 12.79 7.79 18.25
C ILE A 121 12.24 6.77 19.26
N ALA A 122 11.05 6.22 19.01
CA ALA A 122 10.48 5.18 19.87
C ALA A 122 11.35 3.91 19.92
N LEU A 123 11.88 3.47 18.78
CA LEU A 123 12.79 2.32 18.73
C LEU A 123 14.09 2.58 19.50
N ILE A 124 14.67 3.78 19.39
CA ILE A 124 15.86 4.17 20.14
C ILE A 124 15.58 4.14 21.65
N ALA A 125 14.43 4.65 22.09
CA ALA A 125 14.01 4.58 23.48
C ALA A 125 13.87 3.13 23.96
N ASN A 126 13.14 2.29 23.21
CA ASN A 126 12.96 0.88 23.55
C ASN A 126 14.29 0.11 23.67
N ILE A 127 15.26 0.40 22.78
CA ILE A 127 16.59 -0.23 22.82
C ILE A 127 17.37 0.24 24.05
N ARG A 128 17.28 1.53 24.42
CA ARG A 128 17.91 2.06 25.63
C ARG A 128 17.33 1.38 26.87
N ASP A 129 16.01 1.31 26.98
CA ASP A 129 15.32 0.67 28.11
C ASP A 129 15.70 -0.81 28.23
N SER A 130 15.78 -1.51 27.08
CA SER A 130 16.22 -2.90 27.04
C SER A 130 17.68 -3.05 27.46
N HIS A 131 18.57 -2.14 27.05
CA HIS A 131 19.98 -2.15 27.43
C HIS A 131 20.16 -1.90 28.94
N GLU A 132 19.42 -0.94 29.51
CA GLU A 132 19.42 -0.69 30.95
C GLU A 132 18.89 -1.88 31.74
N SER A 133 17.80 -2.49 31.28
CA SER A 133 17.23 -3.71 31.89
C SER A 133 18.22 -4.88 31.87
N ILE A 134 18.94 -5.09 30.75
CA ILE A 134 19.97 -6.13 30.66
C ILE A 134 21.16 -5.80 31.59
N ARG A 135 21.54 -4.52 31.70
CA ARG A 135 22.63 -4.08 32.58
C ARG A 135 22.28 -4.28 34.05
N SER A 136 21.03 -4.04 34.46
CA SER A 136 20.60 -4.28 35.84
C SER A 136 20.49 -5.76 36.19
N VAL A 137 20.28 -6.63 35.20
CA VAL A 137 20.17 -8.08 35.40
C VAL A 137 21.54 -8.76 35.45
N ARG A 138 22.60 -8.17 34.87
CA ARG A 138 23.97 -8.64 35.14
C ARG A 138 24.33 -8.26 36.57
N PRO A 139 24.41 -9.21 37.52
CA PRO A 139 25.05 -8.92 38.78
C PRO A 139 26.50 -8.56 38.43
N THR A 140 27.05 -7.55 39.07
CA THR A 140 28.49 -7.45 39.22
C THR A 140 28.94 -8.79 39.79
N GLU A 141 29.51 -9.68 38.98
CA GLU A 141 30.40 -10.72 39.49
C GLU A 141 31.57 -9.95 40.12
N GLU A 142 31.38 -9.55 41.38
CA GLU A 142 32.45 -9.10 42.25
C GLU A 142 33.42 -10.27 42.35
N ILE A 143 34.53 -10.06 41.66
CA ILE A 143 35.78 -10.78 41.73
C ILE A 143 36.12 -10.92 43.22
N ALA A 144 36.10 -12.14 43.73
CA ALA A 144 36.74 -12.55 44.99
C ALA A 144 37.97 -13.40 44.66
#